data_AF-A0A2V9WMY7-F1
#
_entry.id   AF-A0A2V9WMY7-F1
#
_cell.length_a   1.000
_cell.length_b   1.000
_cell.length_c   1.000
_cell.angle_alpha   90.00
_cell.angle_beta   90.00
_cell.angle_gamma   90.00
#
_symmetry.space_group_name_H-M   'P 1'
#
loop_
_entity.id
_entity.type
_entity.pdbx_description
1 polymer ?
#
loop_
_entity_poly.entity_id
_entity_poly.type
_entity_poly.pdbx_seq_one_letter_code
_entity_poly.pdbx_strand_id
1 'polypeptide(L)'
;MNLDAWCWAGSLAAFMYGGNPARWLSLSFAVVALWLERRRFTNLLLGIAGVAGFILASWAIGFTAPWLSRLKFYEEPAFLKDFLSHLGPNDFMGFPLHGRWWIVIYYVVVLKLLNIAGEELWWRGYILPRQELVHGRATWAIHGFLWAAFHIFWIWNFWDLVAKLPTCMALAFVCQKQKNTWPGVIGHTFGNSAILVGIVRGVIG
;
A
#
# COMPACT_ATOMS: atom_id res chain seq x y z
N MET A 1 -7.85 -12.30 -15.01
CA MET A 1 -7.17 -12.73 -13.78
C MET A 1 -7.80 -14.02 -13.31
N ASN A 2 -6.98 -15.00 -12.91
CA ASN A 2 -7.46 -16.25 -12.31
C ASN A 2 -8.00 -16.01 -10.89
N LEU A 3 -8.71 -16.98 -10.31
CA LEU A 3 -9.34 -16.83 -9.00
C LEU A 3 -8.33 -16.59 -7.87
N ASP A 4 -7.18 -17.26 -7.90
CA ASP A 4 -6.08 -17.04 -6.94
C ASP A 4 -5.53 -15.61 -7.03
N ALA A 5 -5.38 -15.07 -8.25
CA ALA A 5 -4.95 -13.70 -8.48
C ALA A 5 -5.94 -12.68 -7.90
N TRP A 6 -7.25 -12.95 -8.00
CA TRP A 6 -8.29 -12.12 -7.36
C TRP A 6 -8.22 -12.19 -5.84
N CYS A 7 -7.97 -13.37 -5.27
CA CYS A 7 -7.75 -13.49 -3.83
C CYS A 7 -6.51 -12.72 -3.38
N TRP A 8 -5.40 -12.76 -4.12
CA TRP A 8 -4.24 -11.92 -3.84
C TRP A 8 -4.54 -10.42 -3.92
N ALA A 9 -5.31 -9.99 -4.93
CA ALA A 9 -5.73 -8.59 -5.06
C ALA A 9 -6.62 -8.16 -3.88
N GLY A 10 -7.56 -9.01 -3.46
CA GLY A 10 -8.40 -8.77 -2.29
C GLY A 10 -7.59 -8.70 -0.99
N SER A 11 -6.60 -9.58 -0.85
CA SER A 11 -5.66 -9.56 0.29
C SER A 11 -4.91 -8.22 0.34
N LEU A 12 -4.34 -7.82 -0.79
CA LEU A 12 -3.60 -6.57 -0.91
C LEU A 12 -4.48 -5.34 -0.65
N ALA A 13 -5.68 -5.31 -1.21
CA ALA A 13 -6.65 -4.23 -1.00
C ALA A 13 -7.01 -4.06 0.48
N ALA A 14 -7.31 -5.16 1.17
CA ALA A 14 -7.62 -5.12 2.60
C ALA A 14 -6.39 -4.71 3.44
N PHE A 15 -5.20 -5.23 3.09
CA PHE A 15 -3.96 -4.86 3.76
C PHE A 15 -3.66 -3.36 3.66
N MET A 16 -3.79 -2.81 2.45
CA MET A 16 -3.47 -1.41 2.16
C MET A 16 -4.52 -0.43 2.68
N TYR A 17 -5.81 -0.81 2.67
CA TYR A 17 -6.86 0.01 3.28
C TYR A 17 -6.62 0.24 4.77
N GLY A 18 -6.11 -0.79 5.47
CA GLY A 18 -5.73 -0.70 6.88
C GLY A 18 -6.90 -0.78 7.85
N GLY A 19 -6.57 -0.78 9.14
CA GLY A 19 -7.52 -0.98 10.24
C GLY A 19 -7.65 -2.44 10.70
N ASN A 20 -8.10 -2.62 11.94
CA ASN A 20 -8.20 -3.93 12.59
C ASN A 20 -9.04 -4.96 11.81
N PRO A 21 -10.26 -4.67 11.32
CA PRO A 21 -11.03 -5.66 10.56
C PRO A 21 -10.39 -6.00 9.21
N ALA A 22 -9.74 -5.03 8.57
CA ALA A 22 -9.10 -5.23 7.27
C ALA A 22 -7.90 -6.17 7.34
N ARG A 23 -7.21 -6.26 8.48
CA ARG A 23 -6.12 -7.24 8.71
C ARG A 23 -6.61 -8.67 8.62
N TRP A 24 -7.76 -8.97 9.22
CA TRP A 24 -8.37 -10.30 9.17
C TRP A 24 -8.86 -10.65 7.77
N LEU A 25 -9.46 -9.69 7.06
CA LEU A 25 -9.85 -9.87 5.66
C LEU A 25 -8.65 -10.13 4.76
N SER A 26 -7.58 -9.33 4.91
CA SER A 26 -6.32 -9.51 4.19
C SER A 26 -5.79 -10.93 4.36
N LEU A 27 -5.77 -11.40 5.60
CA LEU A 27 -5.30 -12.74 5.92
C LEU A 27 -6.18 -13.83 5.29
N SER A 28 -7.50 -13.73 5.46
CA SER A 28 -8.44 -14.72 4.92
C SER A 28 -8.27 -14.87 3.41
N PHE A 29 -8.15 -13.75 2.69
CA PHE A 29 -7.88 -13.77 1.25
C PHE A 29 -6.54 -14.40 0.89
N ALA A 30 -5.46 -14.13 1.66
CA ALA A 30 -4.15 -14.75 1.42
C ALA A 30 -4.18 -16.27 1.63
N VAL A 31 -4.86 -16.74 2.68
CA VAL A 31 -5.03 -18.18 2.96
C VAL A 31 -5.81 -18.87 1.85
N VAL A 32 -6.91 -18.26 1.40
CA VAL A 32 -7.71 -18.79 0.27
C VAL A 32 -6.88 -18.81 -1.01
N ALA A 33 -6.09 -17.76 -1.30
CA ALA A 33 -5.21 -17.73 -2.47
C ALA A 33 -4.19 -18.89 -2.44
N LEU A 34 -3.54 -19.10 -1.28
CA LEU A 34 -2.59 -20.22 -1.10
C LEU A 34 -3.25 -21.59 -1.24
N TRP A 35 -4.50 -21.73 -0.77
CA TRP A 35 -5.27 -22.96 -0.93
C TRP A 35 -5.62 -23.23 -2.40
N LEU A 36 -6.08 -22.21 -3.14
CA LEU A 36 -6.41 -22.30 -4.56
C LEU A 36 -5.21 -22.65 -5.43
N GLU A 37 -4.00 -22.21 -5.06
CA GLU A 37 -2.74 -22.58 -5.72
C GLU A 37 -2.36 -24.07 -5.55
N ARG A 38 -3.21 -24.89 -4.93
CA ARG A 38 -3.06 -26.35 -4.74
C ARG A 38 -1.74 -26.77 -4.09
N ARG A 39 -1.14 -25.91 -3.26
CA ARG A 39 0.02 -26.31 -2.46
C ARG A 39 -0.48 -27.14 -1.27
N ARG A 40 0.03 -28.38 -1.12
CA ARG A 40 -0.38 -29.41 -0.12
C ARG A 40 -0.65 -28.87 1.30
N PHE A 41 -1.47 -29.59 2.07
CA PHE A 41 -1.96 -29.26 3.43
C PHE A 41 -0.89 -28.88 4.48
N THR A 42 0.40 -29.15 4.24
CA THR A 42 1.55 -28.63 5.02
C THR A 42 1.66 -27.10 5.02
N ASN A 43 0.94 -26.40 4.14
CA ASN A 43 0.92 -24.93 4.06
C ASN A 43 -0.01 -24.23 5.07
N LEU A 44 -0.87 -24.94 5.81
CA LEU A 44 -1.71 -24.29 6.81
C LEU A 44 -0.89 -23.84 8.02
N LEU A 45 0.02 -24.69 8.51
CA LEU A 45 0.95 -24.32 9.60
C LEU A 45 1.94 -23.24 9.15
N LEU A 46 2.44 -23.29 7.91
CA LEU A 46 3.24 -22.21 7.32
C LEU A 46 2.42 -20.93 7.13
N GLY A 47 1.15 -21.06 6.79
CA GLY A 47 0.19 -19.96 6.70
C GLY A 47 0.02 -19.31 8.07
N ILE A 48 -0.36 -20.08 9.09
CA ILE A 48 -0.51 -19.67 10.50
C ILE A 48 0.79 -19.06 11.04
N ALA A 49 1.94 -19.71 10.81
CA ALA A 49 3.25 -19.19 11.19
C ALA A 49 3.58 -17.90 10.44
N GLY A 50 3.18 -17.77 9.18
CA GLY A 50 3.28 -16.54 8.39
C GLY A 50 2.41 -15.42 8.96
N VAL A 51 1.20 -15.73 9.42
CA VAL A 51 0.31 -14.76 10.11
C VAL A 51 0.91 -14.32 11.43
N ALA A 52 1.31 -15.27 12.26
CA ALA A 52 1.89 -15.01 13.56
C ALA A 52 3.18 -14.21 13.38
N GLY A 53 4.01 -14.59 12.41
CA GLY A 53 5.21 -13.86 12.01
C GLY A 53 4.91 -12.44 11.52
N PHE A 54 3.87 -12.24 10.71
CA PHE A 54 3.45 -10.92 10.24
C PHE A 54 2.92 -10.03 11.39
N ILE A 55 2.12 -10.57 12.30
CA ILE A 55 1.60 -9.85 13.47
C ILE A 55 2.75 -9.49 14.41
N LEU A 56 3.62 -10.46 14.72
CA LEU A 56 4.81 -10.25 15.55
C LEU A 56 5.75 -9.24 14.91
N ALA A 57 6.00 -9.32 13.60
CA ALA A 57 6.80 -8.35 12.87
C ALA A 57 6.16 -6.97 12.90
N SER A 58 4.84 -6.85 12.70
CA SER A 58 4.13 -5.56 12.77
C SER A 58 4.20 -4.94 14.17
N TRP A 59 4.08 -5.76 15.21
CA TRP A 59 4.22 -5.32 16.60
C TRP A 59 5.67 -4.93 16.94
N ALA A 60 6.65 -5.76 16.55
CA ALA A 60 8.07 -5.49 16.78
C ALA A 60 8.52 -4.23 16.03
N ILE A 61 8.06 -4.05 14.78
CA ILE A 61 8.23 -2.81 14.02
C ILE A 61 7.61 -1.68 14.84
N GLY A 62 6.33 -1.76 15.23
CA GLY A 62 5.63 -0.73 16.01
C GLY A 62 6.37 -0.28 17.28
N PHE A 63 6.97 -1.23 18.00
CA PHE A 63 7.79 -0.94 19.17
C PHE A 63 8.95 0.00 18.81
N THR A 64 9.63 -0.20 17.68
CA THR A 64 10.80 0.60 17.29
C THR A 64 10.51 2.07 16.97
N ALA A 65 9.24 2.49 16.87
CA ALA A 65 8.85 3.84 16.46
C ALA A 65 9.52 4.99 17.26
N PRO A 66 9.52 4.99 18.61
CA PRO A 66 10.06 6.12 19.38
C PRO A 66 11.57 6.33 19.21
N TRP A 67 12.29 5.30 18.76
CA TRP A 67 13.72 5.37 18.50
C TRP A 67 14.00 5.73 17.04
N LEU A 68 13.30 5.09 16.09
CA LEU A 68 13.53 5.31 14.67
C LEU A 68 13.02 6.67 14.18
N SER A 69 11.98 7.24 14.79
CA SER A 69 11.51 8.59 14.46
C SER A 69 12.52 9.69 14.81
N ARG A 70 13.53 9.39 15.65
CA ARG A 70 14.62 10.33 15.98
C ARG A 70 15.63 10.48 14.85
N LEU A 71 15.74 9.47 13.99
CA LEU A 71 16.62 9.49 12.83
C LEU A 71 15.88 10.21 11.70
N LYS A 72 16.18 11.50 11.52
CA LYS A 72 15.59 12.31 10.46
C LYS A 72 16.43 12.24 9.20
N PHE A 73 15.76 12.14 8.04
CA PHE A 73 16.39 12.37 6.74
C PHE A 73 16.57 13.86 6.47
N TYR A 74 15.55 14.64 6.83
CA TYR A 74 15.49 16.09 6.73
C TYR A 74 14.49 16.62 7.75
N GLU A 75 14.54 17.92 8.03
CA GLU A 75 13.55 18.56 8.90
C GLU A 75 12.19 18.62 8.22
N GLU A 76 11.11 18.39 8.99
CA GLU A 76 9.74 18.41 8.45
C GLU A 76 9.47 19.76 7.76
N PRO A 77 9.30 19.79 6.42
CA PRO A 77 9.12 21.04 5.71
C PRO A 77 7.78 21.67 6.09
N ALA A 78 7.79 22.94 6.52
CA ALA A 78 6.57 23.65 6.90
C ALA A 78 5.50 23.62 5.79
N PHE A 79 5.93 23.76 4.53
CA PHE A 79 5.05 23.65 3.36
C PHE A 79 4.40 22.26 3.24
N LEU A 80 5.13 21.18 3.50
CA LEU A 80 4.57 19.83 3.42
C LEU A 80 3.53 19.61 4.52
N LYS A 81 3.83 20.08 5.74
CA LYS A 81 2.89 20.04 6.87
C LYS A 81 1.60 20.80 6.57
N ASP A 82 1.73 22.00 6.01
CA ASP A 82 0.62 22.84 5.58
C ASP A 82 -0.21 22.14 4.48
N PHE A 83 0.44 21.68 3.41
CA PHE A 83 -0.21 20.93 2.33
C PHE A 83 -0.98 19.70 2.84
N LEU A 84 -0.36 18.88 3.70
CA LEU A 84 -1.00 17.67 4.25
C LEU A 84 -2.18 17.99 5.19
N SER A 85 -2.16 19.16 5.84
CA SER A 85 -3.27 19.61 6.69
C SER A 85 -4.53 19.91 5.88
N HIS A 86 -4.36 20.24 4.59
CA HIS A 86 -5.43 20.48 3.63
C HIS A 86 -5.90 19.20 2.89
N LEU A 87 -5.53 18.01 3.36
CA LEU A 87 -6.07 16.73 2.87
C LEU A 87 -7.08 16.17 3.87
N GLY A 88 -7.95 17.04 4.38
CA GLY A 88 -8.82 16.78 5.51
C GLY A 88 -10.29 16.55 5.14
N PRO A 89 -11.16 16.37 6.15
CA PRO A 89 -12.60 16.23 5.94
C PRO A 89 -13.31 17.55 5.60
N ASN A 90 -12.63 18.70 5.76
CA ASN A 90 -13.22 20.02 5.55
C ASN A 90 -12.79 20.66 4.23
N ASP A 91 -11.55 20.39 3.81
CA ASP A 91 -10.96 20.92 2.59
C ASP A 91 -10.07 19.90 1.88
N PHE A 92 -9.82 20.16 0.61
CA PHE A 92 -8.89 19.40 -0.22
C PHE A 92 -8.01 20.36 -1.00
N MET A 93 -6.71 20.37 -0.72
CA MET A 93 -5.72 21.28 -1.31
C MET A 93 -6.14 22.77 -1.18
N GLY A 94 -6.72 23.13 -0.03
CA GLY A 94 -7.18 24.49 0.28
C GLY A 94 -8.59 24.84 -0.25
N PHE A 95 -9.24 23.94 -0.99
CA PHE A 95 -10.63 24.13 -1.43
C PHE A 95 -11.61 23.50 -0.45
N PRO A 96 -12.60 24.24 0.10
CA PRO A 96 -13.57 23.65 1.02
C PRO A 96 -14.43 22.59 0.31
N LEU A 97 -14.81 21.52 0.99
CA LEU A 97 -15.44 20.37 0.33
C LEU A 97 -16.94 20.50 0.10
N HIS A 98 -17.69 21.11 1.02
CA HIS A 98 -19.16 21.11 1.01
C HIS A 98 -19.76 21.53 -0.34
N GLY A 99 -20.55 20.64 -0.94
CA GLY A 99 -21.22 20.82 -2.24
C GLY A 99 -20.32 20.75 -3.49
N ARG A 100 -18.99 20.64 -3.34
CA ARG A 100 -18.03 20.67 -4.46
C ARG A 100 -17.73 19.28 -5.03
N TRP A 101 -18.73 18.65 -5.64
CA TRP A 101 -18.61 17.32 -6.26
C TRP A 101 -17.53 17.19 -7.33
N TRP A 102 -17.14 18.29 -7.99
CA TRP A 102 -16.04 18.27 -8.95
C TRP A 102 -14.71 17.83 -8.33
N ILE A 103 -14.50 18.04 -7.02
CA ILE A 103 -13.31 17.59 -6.30
C ILE A 103 -13.27 16.05 -6.24
N VAL A 104 -14.42 15.39 -6.07
CA VAL A 104 -14.52 13.93 -6.12
C VAL A 104 -14.11 13.42 -7.51
N ILE A 105 -14.61 14.07 -8.56
CA ILE A 105 -14.28 13.72 -9.95
C ILE A 105 -12.79 13.92 -10.20
N TYR A 106 -12.23 15.06 -9.80
CA TYR A 106 -10.80 15.34 -9.90
C TYR A 106 -9.97 14.27 -9.20
N TYR A 107 -10.31 13.94 -7.95
CA TYR A 107 -9.60 12.92 -7.18
C TYR A 107 -9.63 11.56 -7.88
N VAL A 108 -10.81 11.13 -8.34
CA VAL A 108 -10.96 9.83 -9.01
C VAL A 108 -10.18 9.81 -10.33
N VAL A 109 -10.32 10.82 -11.17
CA VAL A 109 -9.68 10.82 -12.50
C VAL A 109 -8.17 11.05 -12.38
N VAL A 110 -7.75 12.09 -11.68
CA VAL A 110 -6.34 12.49 -11.66
C VAL A 110 -5.54 11.64 -10.67
N LEU A 111 -6.00 11.55 -9.42
CA LEU A 111 -5.22 10.91 -8.36
C LEU A 111 -5.41 9.40 -8.29
N LYS A 112 -6.57 8.85 -8.66
CA LYS A 112 -6.74 7.40 -8.75
C LYS A 112 -6.40 6.86 -10.14
N LEU A 113 -7.05 7.33 -11.21
CA LEU A 113 -6.80 6.72 -12.52
C LEU A 113 -5.43 7.08 -13.07
N LEU A 114 -5.08 8.35 -13.20
CA LEU A 114 -3.82 8.72 -13.86
C LEU A 114 -2.60 8.46 -12.96
N ASN A 115 -2.66 8.90 -11.70
CA ASN A 115 -1.52 8.74 -10.80
C ASN A 115 -1.29 7.28 -10.39
N ILE A 116 -2.28 6.57 -9.80
CA ILE A 116 -2.07 5.18 -9.39
C ILE A 116 -1.83 4.26 -10.60
N ALA A 117 -2.59 4.38 -11.69
CA ALA A 117 -2.31 3.53 -12.85
C ALA A 117 -0.94 3.85 -13.46
N GLY A 118 -0.56 5.13 -13.56
CA GLY A 118 0.77 5.53 -14.04
C GLY A 118 1.89 4.98 -13.17
N GLU A 119 1.74 5.09 -11.85
CA GLU A 119 2.71 4.59 -10.88
C GLU A 119 2.85 3.06 -10.94
N GLU A 120 1.73 2.33 -11.01
CA GLU A 120 1.75 0.88 -11.11
C GLU A 120 2.29 0.37 -12.45
N LEU A 121 1.96 1.06 -13.56
CA LEU A 121 2.53 0.76 -14.88
C LEU A 121 4.05 1.00 -14.89
N TRP A 122 4.52 2.08 -14.27
CA TRP A 122 5.94 2.40 -14.19
C TRP A 122 6.70 1.42 -13.28
N TRP A 123 6.30 1.32 -12.02
CA TRP A 123 7.03 0.53 -11.03
C TRP A 123 6.85 -0.97 -11.27
N ARG A 124 5.63 -1.46 -11.50
CA ARG A 124 5.36 -2.91 -11.57
C ARG A 124 5.23 -3.41 -12.99
N GLY A 125 4.80 -2.56 -13.92
CA GLY A 125 4.74 -2.92 -15.34
C GLY A 125 6.09 -2.83 -16.04
N TYR A 126 6.93 -1.85 -15.69
CA TYR A 126 8.18 -1.60 -16.39
C TYR A 126 9.45 -1.91 -15.57
N ILE A 127 9.60 -1.36 -14.35
CA ILE A 127 10.82 -1.51 -13.56
C ILE A 127 10.95 -2.92 -12.96
N LEU A 128 9.90 -3.42 -12.31
CA LEU A 128 9.93 -4.70 -11.61
C LEU A 128 10.37 -5.86 -12.52
N PRO A 129 9.81 -6.06 -13.73
CA PRO A 129 10.23 -7.17 -14.60
C PRO A 129 11.70 -7.10 -15.02
N ARG A 130 12.29 -5.89 -15.08
CA ARG A 130 13.72 -5.72 -15.39
C ARG A 130 14.60 -6.05 -14.20
N GLN A 131 14.19 -5.65 -13.00
CA GLN A 131 14.90 -6.02 -11.78
C GLN A 131 14.84 -7.53 -11.53
N GLU A 132 13.77 -8.21 -11.97
CA GLU A 132 13.66 -9.66 -11.90
C GLU A 132 14.74 -10.39 -12.69
N LEU A 133 15.25 -9.80 -13.78
CA LEU A 133 16.35 -10.36 -14.56
C LEU A 133 17.66 -10.41 -13.77
N VAL A 134 17.82 -9.53 -12.79
CA VAL A 134 19.06 -9.41 -11.99
C VAL A 134 18.91 -10.11 -10.63
N HIS A 135 17.80 -9.89 -9.94
CA HIS A 135 17.62 -10.31 -8.54
C HIS A 135 16.71 -11.53 -8.38
N GLY A 136 16.08 -12.02 -9.47
CA GLY A 136 15.28 -13.24 -9.47
C GLY A 136 14.19 -13.24 -8.40
N ARG A 137 14.17 -14.27 -7.55
CA ARG A 137 13.12 -14.48 -6.53
C ARG A 137 13.14 -13.46 -5.39
N ALA A 138 14.26 -12.77 -5.17
CA ALA A 138 14.40 -11.77 -4.11
C ALA A 138 14.01 -10.35 -4.57
N THR A 139 13.64 -10.18 -5.84
CA THR A 139 13.36 -8.87 -6.44
C THR A 139 12.32 -8.06 -5.69
N TRP A 140 11.25 -8.69 -5.18
CA TRP A 140 10.18 -8.00 -4.46
C TRP A 140 10.68 -7.22 -3.24
N ALA A 141 11.71 -7.72 -2.55
CA ALA A 141 12.26 -7.06 -1.37
C ALA A 141 13.05 -5.81 -1.77
N ILE A 142 13.91 -5.93 -2.79
CA ILE A 142 14.71 -4.83 -3.33
C ILE A 142 13.81 -3.78 -3.98
N HIS A 143 12.87 -4.21 -4.81
CA HIS A 143 11.90 -3.35 -5.47
C HIS A 143 11.01 -2.63 -4.45
N GLY A 144 10.50 -3.35 -3.46
CA GLY A 144 9.71 -2.78 -2.38
C GLY A 144 10.49 -1.75 -1.57
N PHE A 145 11.76 -2.02 -1.27
CA PHE A 145 12.64 -1.06 -0.60
C PHE A 145 12.87 0.20 -1.45
N LEU A 146 13.20 0.05 -2.73
CA LEU A 146 13.43 1.18 -3.63
C LEU A 146 12.17 2.03 -3.82
N TRP A 147 11.00 1.40 -3.90
CA TRP A 147 9.75 2.13 -3.95
C TRP A 147 9.42 2.81 -2.62
N ALA A 148 9.70 2.20 -1.47
CA ALA A 148 9.57 2.88 -0.18
C ALA A 148 10.52 4.09 -0.10
N ALA A 149 11.77 3.95 -0.57
CA ALA A 149 12.75 5.02 -0.63
C ALA A 149 12.36 6.13 -1.61
N PHE A 150 11.63 5.82 -2.68
CA PHE A 150 11.06 6.83 -3.57
C PHE A 150 10.14 7.80 -2.82
N HIS A 151 9.52 7.37 -1.72
CA HIS A 151 8.68 8.24 -0.89
C HIS A 151 9.48 9.15 0.06
N ILE A 152 10.82 9.09 0.08
CA ILE A 152 11.65 9.97 0.93
C ILE A 152 11.37 11.46 0.68
N PHE A 153 10.84 11.89 -0.46
CA PHE A 153 10.50 13.32 -0.64
C PHE A 153 9.35 13.84 0.25
N TRP A 154 8.50 12.96 0.80
CA TRP A 154 7.36 13.34 1.66
C TRP A 154 7.32 12.57 3.00
N ILE A 155 8.36 11.78 3.30
CA ILE A 155 8.60 11.20 4.63
C ILE A 155 9.94 11.70 5.18
N TRP A 156 9.91 12.29 6.36
CA TRP A 156 11.05 13.03 6.91
C TRP A 156 11.87 12.25 7.93
N ASN A 157 11.38 11.12 8.42
CA ASN A 157 12.07 10.30 9.42
C ASN A 157 12.15 8.82 9.02
N PHE A 158 13.11 8.13 9.61
CA PHE A 158 13.41 6.74 9.29
C PHE A 158 12.29 5.78 9.68
N TRP A 159 11.54 6.10 10.75
CA TRP A 159 10.39 5.30 11.14
C TRP A 159 9.32 5.25 10.05
N ASP A 160 9.01 6.37 9.41
CA ASP A 160 8.01 6.42 8.34
C ASP A 160 8.43 5.58 7.13
N LEU A 161 9.73 5.54 6.81
CA LEU A 161 10.26 4.63 5.79
C LEU A 161 10.03 3.17 6.19
N VAL A 162 10.42 2.80 7.42
CA VAL A 162 10.25 1.43 7.95
C VAL A 162 8.77 1.02 8.00
N ALA A 163 7.88 1.92 8.39
CA ALA A 163 6.45 1.69 8.43
C ALA A 163 5.84 1.49 7.03
N LYS A 164 6.41 2.10 5.98
CA LYS A 164 5.98 1.92 4.58
C LYS A 164 6.50 0.64 3.92
N LEU A 165 7.64 0.11 4.37
CA LEU A 165 8.26 -1.08 3.75
C LEU A 165 7.31 -2.29 3.63
N PRO A 166 6.54 -2.69 4.66
CA PRO A 166 5.63 -3.83 4.55
C PRO A 166 4.64 -3.71 3.38
N THR A 167 4.03 -2.53 3.21
CA THR A 167 3.12 -2.23 2.09
C THR A 167 3.82 -2.33 0.75
N CYS A 168 4.99 -1.70 0.64
CA CYS A 168 5.76 -1.66 -0.60
C CYS A 168 6.22 -3.05 -1.04
N MET A 169 6.70 -3.85 -0.08
CA MET A 169 7.16 -5.22 -0.29
C MET A 169 6.01 -6.18 -0.60
N ALA A 170 4.88 -6.09 0.11
CA ALA A 170 3.72 -6.96 -0.14
C ALA A 170 3.17 -6.75 -1.56
N LEU A 171 3.07 -5.49 -1.99
CA LEU A 171 2.58 -5.17 -3.33
C LEU A 171 3.55 -5.65 -4.42
N ALA A 172 4.85 -5.42 -4.23
CA ALA A 172 5.89 -5.95 -5.13
C ALA A 172 5.86 -7.49 -5.19
N PHE A 173 5.72 -8.15 -4.04
CA PHE A 173 5.65 -9.60 -3.92
C PHE A 173 4.48 -10.18 -4.71
N VAL A 174 3.27 -9.63 -4.52
CA VAL A 174 2.08 -10.11 -5.22
C VAL A 174 2.23 -9.92 -6.72
N CYS A 175 2.67 -8.75 -7.18
CA CYS A 175 2.83 -8.48 -8.61
C CYS A 175 3.90 -9.37 -9.27
N GLN A 176 5.03 -9.56 -8.60
CA GLN A 176 6.09 -10.47 -9.04
C GLN A 176 5.60 -11.93 -9.08
N LYS A 177 4.91 -12.38 -8.04
CA LYS A 177 4.40 -13.75 -7.93
C LYS A 177 3.39 -14.06 -9.02
N GLN A 178 2.45 -13.14 -9.24
CA GLN A 178 1.35 -13.28 -10.19
C GLN A 178 1.74 -12.92 -11.62
N LYS A 179 2.94 -12.37 -11.84
CA LYS A 179 3.39 -11.82 -13.13
C LYS A 179 2.33 -10.91 -13.76
N ASN A 180 1.71 -10.10 -12.91
CA ASN A 180 0.56 -9.30 -13.27
C ASN A 180 0.50 -8.05 -12.38
N THR A 181 0.31 -6.89 -12.99
CA THR A 181 0.23 -5.59 -12.33
C THR A 181 -1.16 -5.29 -11.75
N TRP A 182 -2.22 -5.93 -12.26
CA TRP A 182 -3.59 -5.65 -11.84
C TRP A 182 -3.84 -5.81 -10.33
N PRO A 183 -3.32 -6.86 -9.64
CA PRO A 183 -3.41 -6.91 -8.18
C PRO A 183 -2.83 -5.67 -7.48
N GLY A 184 -1.70 -5.15 -7.99
CA GLY A 184 -1.08 -3.92 -7.51
C GLY A 184 -1.97 -2.70 -7.73
N VAL A 185 -2.49 -2.51 -8.94
CA VAL A 185 -3.47 -1.45 -9.27
C VAL A 185 -4.67 -1.48 -8.34
N ILE A 186 -5.26 -2.65 -8.12
CA ILE A 186 -6.41 -2.81 -7.23
C ILE A 186 -6.01 -2.46 -5.80
N GLY A 187 -4.99 -3.11 -5.24
CA GLY A 187 -4.60 -2.88 -3.85
C GLY A 187 -4.20 -1.44 -3.58
N HIS A 188 -3.43 -0.83 -4.49
CA HIS A 188 -3.00 0.56 -4.38
C HIS A 188 -4.17 1.55 -4.46
N THR A 189 -5.15 1.26 -5.32
CA THR A 189 -6.40 2.02 -5.37
C THR A 189 -7.15 1.98 -4.05
N PHE A 190 -7.22 0.81 -3.39
CA PHE A 190 -7.87 0.64 -2.09
C PHE A 190 -7.11 1.36 -0.97
N GLY A 191 -5.77 1.32 -0.96
CA GLY A 191 -4.95 2.06 0.00
C GLY A 191 -5.20 3.57 0.01
N ASN A 192 -5.50 4.15 -1.16
CA ASN A 192 -5.83 5.58 -1.30
C ASN A 192 -7.34 5.89 -1.15
N SER A 193 -8.15 4.94 -0.71
CA SER A 193 -9.61 5.12 -0.62
C SER A 193 -10.08 5.83 0.63
N ALA A 194 -9.31 5.78 1.73
CA ALA A 194 -9.66 6.50 2.95
C ALA A 194 -9.78 8.01 2.70
N ILE A 195 -8.87 8.58 1.90
CA ILE A 195 -8.92 9.99 1.47
C ILE A 195 -10.17 10.26 0.63
N LEU A 196 -10.48 9.40 -0.35
CA LEU A 196 -11.71 9.54 -1.15
C LEU A 196 -12.98 9.53 -0.29
N VAL A 197 -13.06 8.61 0.68
CA VAL A 197 -14.20 8.56 1.60
C VAL A 197 -14.29 9.83 2.44
N GLY A 198 -13.14 10.36 2.89
CA GLY A 198 -13.07 11.65 3.59
C GLY A 198 -13.58 12.81 2.72
N ILE A 199 -13.14 12.89 1.46
CA ILE A 199 -13.58 13.90 0.49
C ILE A 199 -15.09 13.80 0.26
N VAL A 200 -15.61 12.60 0.00
CA VAL A 200 -17.05 12.40 -0.25
C VAL A 200 -17.88 12.82 0.97
N ARG A 201 -17.45 12.47 2.19
CA ARG A 201 -18.12 12.92 3.42
C ARG A 201 -18.10 14.44 3.54
N GLY A 202 -16.94 15.08 3.34
CA GLY A 202 -16.84 16.53 3.39
C GLY A 202 -17.67 17.25 2.32
N VAL A 203 -17.88 16.62 1.16
CA VAL A 203 -18.75 17.16 0.10
C VAL A 203 -20.23 17.08 0.49
N ILE A 204 -20.63 16.01 1.18
CA ILE A 204 -22.00 15.80 1.65
C ILE A 204 -22.36 16.74 2.80
N GLY A 205 -21.42 16.99 3.71
CA GLY A 205 -21.65 17.72 4.98
C GLY A 205 -21.75 16.79 6.17
#